data_AF-A0A9Q9YZM6-F1
#
_entry.id   AF-A0A9Q9YZM6-F1
#
_cell.length_a   1.000
_cell.length_b   1.000
_cell.length_c   1.000
_cell.angle_alpha   90.00
_cell.angle_beta   90.00
_cell.angle_gamma   90.00
#
_symmetry.space_group_name_H-M   'P 1'
#
loop_
_entity.id
_entity.type
_entity.pdbx_description
1 polymer ?
#
loop_
_entity_poly.entity_id
_entity_poly.type
_entity_poly.pdbx_seq_one_letter_code
_entity_poly.pdbx_strand_id
1 'polypeptide(L)'
;MSFGYTCDQVIIELMKLMNSNESSNKKMSKELFSPPLCRLVVYPPPPAKGGITITEEDLSCLEEGEFLNDVIIDFYLRYLVCEELEKEHASKYHVFSSFFFKCLTQKDHSRLPGTTRLSIQEHRHSRVKTWTRMINLFDKDFIFVPMNQI
;
A
#
# COMPACT_ATOMS: atom_id res chain seq x y z
N MET A 1 22.15 1.03 -19.60
CA MET A 1 21.41 0.10 -18.72
C MET A 1 20.08 0.76 -18.42
N SER A 2 19.06 0.45 -19.20
CA SER A 2 17.72 0.97 -18.97
C SER A 2 16.97 -0.11 -18.20
N PHE A 3 16.85 0.05 -16.88
CA PHE A 3 15.88 -0.72 -16.09
C PHE A 3 14.50 -0.11 -16.36
N GLY A 4 13.95 -0.41 -17.53
CA GLY A 4 12.57 -0.08 -17.87
C GLY A 4 11.68 -1.16 -17.28
N TYR A 5 11.23 -0.99 -16.04
CA TYR A 5 10.14 -1.79 -15.50
C TYR A 5 8.86 -1.33 -16.19
N THR A 6 8.27 -2.17 -17.05
CA THR A 6 6.99 -1.88 -17.70
C THR A 6 5.83 -2.38 -16.83
N CYS A 7 4.61 -1.89 -17.08
CA CYS A 7 3.40 -2.42 -16.43
C CYS A 7 3.27 -3.95 -16.61
N ASP A 8 3.73 -4.49 -17.74
CA ASP A 8 3.78 -5.93 -17.99
C ASP A 8 4.63 -6.69 -16.95
N GLN A 9 5.71 -6.07 -16.46
CA GLN A 9 6.57 -6.67 -15.44
C GLN A 9 5.84 -6.79 -14.10
N VAL A 10 5.01 -5.79 -13.75
CA VAL A 10 4.14 -5.81 -12.56
C VAL A 10 3.12 -6.94 -12.67
N ILE A 11 2.51 -7.11 -13.86
CA ILE A 11 1.55 -8.19 -14.14
C ILE A 11 2.22 -9.56 -13.98
N ILE A 12 3.42 -9.75 -14.56
CA ILE A 12 4.16 -11.00 -14.48
C ILE A 12 4.48 -11.36 -13.02
N GLU A 13 4.93 -10.41 -12.20
CA GLU A 13 5.20 -10.67 -10.78
C GLU A 13 3.93 -10.95 -9.97
N LEU A 14 2.83 -10.23 -10.25
CA LEU A 14 1.53 -10.52 -9.67
C LEU A 14 1.05 -11.94 -10.02
N MET A 15 1.19 -12.35 -11.28
CA MET A 15 0.85 -13.71 -11.72
C MET A 15 1.75 -14.77 -11.06
N LYS A 16 3.05 -14.52 -10.88
CA LYS A 16 3.95 -15.42 -10.13
C LYS A 16 3.55 -15.55 -8.66
N LEU A 17 3.17 -14.45 -8.01
CA LEU A 17 2.67 -14.46 -6.64
C LEU A 17 1.36 -15.24 -6.50
N MET A 18 0.43 -15.06 -7.45
CA MET A 18 -0.82 -15.82 -7.50
C MET A 18 -0.58 -17.33 -7.64
N ASN A 19 0.34 -17.74 -8.53
CA ASN A 19 0.67 -19.15 -8.75
C ASN A 19 1.41 -19.79 -7.55
N SER A 20 2.22 -19.02 -6.82
CA SER A 20 2.96 -19.51 -5.64
C SER A 20 2.04 -19.76 -4.44
N ASN A 21 0.92 -19.04 -4.34
CA ASN A 21 -0.06 -19.17 -3.26
C ASN A 21 -0.95 -20.43 -3.38
N GLU A 22 -1.11 -21.02 -4.57
CA GLU A 22 -1.85 -22.29 -4.74
C GLU A 22 -1.17 -23.47 -4.04
N SER A 23 0.17 -23.47 -3.96
CA SER A 23 0.94 -24.58 -3.36
C SER A 23 0.85 -24.64 -1.84
N SER A 24 0.49 -23.53 -1.17
CA SER A 24 0.39 -23.44 0.29
C SER A 24 -1.04 -23.53 0.83
N ASN A 25 -2.07 -23.46 -0.01
CA ASN A 25 -3.46 -23.28 0.44
C ASN A 25 -4.31 -24.57 0.39
N LYS A 26 -3.75 -25.72 0.80
CA LYS A 26 -4.50 -26.99 0.82
C LYS A 26 -5.32 -27.26 2.08
N LYS A 27 -5.34 -26.36 3.08
CA LYS A 27 -6.21 -26.51 4.27
C LYS A 27 -6.58 -25.17 4.91
N MET A 28 -7.71 -24.57 4.51
CA MET A 28 -8.62 -23.93 5.47
C MET A 28 -10.04 -23.82 4.89
N SER A 29 -10.94 -24.46 5.62
CA SER A 29 -12.42 -24.54 5.57
C SER A 29 -13.23 -23.68 4.59
N LYS A 30 -14.14 -24.41 3.91
CA LYS A 30 -15.45 -23.98 3.40
C LYS A 30 -16.25 -23.14 4.42
N GLU A 31 -17.06 -22.24 3.85
CA GLU A 31 -18.16 -21.42 4.40
C GLU A 31 -17.84 -20.02 4.95
N LEU A 32 -18.15 -18.96 4.18
CA LEU A 32 -19.42 -18.21 4.32
C LEU A 32 -19.63 -17.26 3.12
N PHE A 33 -20.87 -17.16 2.65
CA PHE A 33 -21.34 -16.40 1.50
C PHE A 33 -21.05 -14.88 1.55
N SER A 34 -20.45 -14.38 0.47
CA SER A 34 -20.89 -13.18 -0.25
C SER A 34 -20.51 -13.37 -1.73
N PRO A 35 -21.22 -12.80 -2.71
CA PRO A 35 -20.67 -12.63 -4.05
C PRO A 35 -20.01 -11.25 -4.11
N PRO A 36 -18.68 -11.14 -4.14
CA PRO A 36 -18.08 -9.86 -4.51
C PRO A 36 -17.02 -10.05 -5.60
N LEU A 37 -16.79 -9.00 -6.38
CA LEU A 37 -15.68 -8.83 -7.33
C LEU A 37 -14.46 -9.67 -6.90
N CYS A 38 -14.05 -10.59 -7.77
CA CYS A 38 -13.13 -11.68 -7.44
C CYS A 38 -11.86 -11.12 -6.80
N ARG A 39 -11.75 -11.24 -5.47
CA ARG A 39 -10.52 -10.91 -4.74
C ARG A 39 -9.44 -11.87 -5.23
N LEU A 40 -8.44 -11.36 -5.92
CA LEU A 40 -7.38 -12.17 -6.52
C LEU A 40 -6.30 -12.52 -5.50
N VAL A 41 -5.78 -11.49 -4.81
CA VAL A 41 -4.64 -11.67 -3.90
C VAL A 41 -4.63 -10.65 -2.77
N VAL A 42 -4.03 -11.03 -1.64
CA VAL A 42 -3.71 -10.12 -0.54
C VAL A 42 -2.21 -10.13 -0.31
N TYR A 43 -1.59 -8.95 -0.34
CA TYR A 43 -0.13 -8.81 -0.21
C TYR A 43 0.30 -7.79 0.86
N PRO A 44 1.22 -8.12 1.78
CA PRO A 44 1.81 -9.44 1.96
C PRO A 44 0.77 -10.47 2.44
N PRO A 45 0.96 -11.76 2.14
CA PRO A 45 0.00 -12.80 2.50
C PRO A 45 -0.08 -12.98 4.03
N PRO A 46 -1.24 -13.44 4.57
CA PRO A 46 -1.35 -13.82 5.97
C PRO A 46 -0.27 -14.85 6.37
N PRO A 47 0.34 -14.76 7.56
CA PRO A 47 -0.08 -13.98 8.73
C PRO A 47 0.52 -12.56 8.82
N ALA A 48 1.16 -12.06 7.76
CA ALA A 48 1.73 -10.72 7.77
C ALA A 48 0.64 -9.64 7.96
N LYS A 49 0.98 -8.58 8.70
CA LYS A 49 0.05 -7.47 8.99
C LYS A 49 0.09 -6.43 7.87
N GLY A 50 -1.06 -5.78 7.63
CA GLY A 50 -1.19 -4.69 6.67
C GLY A 50 -1.24 -5.18 5.21
N GLY A 51 -1.98 -6.28 4.98
CA GLY A 51 -2.23 -6.80 3.64
C GLY A 51 -3.06 -5.85 2.80
N ILE A 52 -2.60 -5.60 1.59
CA ILE A 52 -3.26 -4.86 0.51
C ILE A 52 -4.04 -5.88 -0.31
N THR A 53 -5.35 -5.68 -0.44
CA THR A 53 -6.19 -6.56 -1.28
C THR A 53 -6.19 -6.02 -2.69
N ILE A 54 -5.94 -6.89 -3.67
CA ILE A 54 -5.95 -6.57 -5.10
C ILE A 54 -7.08 -7.36 -5.74
N THR A 55 -7.96 -6.66 -6.46
CA THR A 55 -9.09 -7.25 -7.20
C THR A 55 -8.81 -7.27 -8.70
N GLU A 56 -9.68 -7.93 -9.47
CA GLU A 56 -9.61 -7.90 -10.94
C GLU A 56 -9.72 -6.49 -11.50
N GLU A 57 -10.53 -5.63 -10.90
CA GLU A 57 -10.69 -4.23 -11.33
C GLU A 57 -9.44 -3.40 -11.03
N ASP A 58 -8.69 -3.74 -9.98
CA ASP A 58 -7.41 -3.08 -9.74
C ASP A 58 -6.41 -3.40 -10.86
N LEU A 59 -6.46 -4.62 -11.44
CA LEU A 59 -5.57 -5.00 -12.53
C LEU A 59 -5.92 -4.33 -13.86
N SER A 60 -7.18 -3.94 -14.08
CA SER A 60 -7.55 -3.30 -15.35
C SER A 60 -6.85 -1.96 -15.57
N CYS A 61 -6.36 -1.31 -14.50
CA CYS A 61 -5.58 -0.07 -14.63
C CYS A 61 -4.15 -0.28 -15.16
N LEU A 62 -3.71 -1.53 -15.33
CA LEU A 62 -2.42 -1.88 -15.93
C LEU A 62 -2.48 -1.94 -17.46
N GLU A 63 -3.68 -1.82 -18.05
CA GLU A 63 -3.85 -1.76 -19.50
C GLU A 63 -3.24 -0.47 -20.09
N GLU A 64 -2.84 -0.55 -21.36
CA GLU A 64 -2.19 0.59 -22.03
C GLU A 64 -3.14 1.79 -22.14
N GLY A 65 -2.65 2.95 -21.70
CA GLY A 65 -3.42 4.21 -21.74
C GLY A 65 -4.25 4.50 -20.49
N GLU A 66 -4.31 3.58 -19.52
CA GLU A 66 -4.98 3.79 -18.23
C GLU A 66 -4.05 4.42 -17.18
N PHE A 67 -4.65 5.12 -16.22
CA PHE A 67 -3.91 5.62 -15.05
C PHE A 67 -3.83 4.54 -13.97
N LEU A 68 -2.64 4.35 -13.42
CA LEU A 68 -2.44 3.44 -12.28
C LEU A 68 -3.27 3.90 -11.08
N ASN A 69 -3.95 2.95 -10.45
CA ASN A 69 -4.70 3.20 -9.23
C ASN A 69 -3.79 3.19 -7.99
N ASP A 70 -4.31 3.70 -6.89
CA ASP A 70 -3.60 3.78 -5.62
C ASP A 70 -3.29 2.40 -5.01
N VAL A 71 -4.15 1.41 -5.22
CA VAL A 71 -3.96 0.02 -4.78
C VAL A 71 -2.73 -0.62 -5.44
N ILE A 72 -2.59 -0.50 -6.75
CA ILE A 72 -1.47 -1.04 -7.54
C ILE A 72 -0.16 -0.34 -7.18
N ILE A 73 -0.18 0.99 -6.98
CA ILE A 73 1.01 1.73 -6.54
C ILE A 73 1.44 1.28 -5.13
N ASP A 74 0.50 1.19 -4.19
CA ASP A 74 0.78 0.76 -2.82
C ASP A 74 1.32 -0.67 -2.79
N PHE A 75 0.73 -1.56 -3.60
CA PHE A 75 1.21 -2.93 -3.78
C PHE A 75 2.64 -2.96 -4.29
N TYR A 76 2.92 -2.28 -5.41
CA TYR A 76 4.19 -2.43 -6.11
C TYR A 76 5.36 -1.88 -5.28
N LEU A 77 5.16 -0.72 -4.62
CA LEU A 77 6.17 -0.18 -3.71
C LEU A 77 6.44 -1.12 -2.52
N ARG A 78 5.40 -1.81 -2.02
CA ARG A 78 5.56 -2.81 -0.97
C ARG A 78 6.30 -4.05 -1.48
N TYR A 79 5.99 -4.50 -2.70
CA TYR A 79 6.66 -5.62 -3.35
C TYR A 79 8.17 -5.34 -3.51
N LEU A 80 8.53 -4.18 -4.07
CA LEU A 80 9.93 -3.78 -4.25
C LEU A 80 10.71 -3.81 -2.93
N VAL A 81 10.12 -3.33 -1.84
CA VAL A 81 10.81 -3.31 -0.54
C VAL A 81 10.91 -4.70 0.10
N CYS A 82 9.92 -5.57 -0.12
CA CYS A 82 9.87 -6.89 0.52
C CYS A 82 10.63 -7.99 -0.24
N GLU A 83 10.61 -7.96 -1.57
CA GLU A 83 11.09 -9.06 -2.42
C GLU A 83 12.35 -8.71 -3.22
N GLU A 84 12.46 -7.47 -3.73
CA GLU A 84 13.62 -7.08 -4.56
C GLU A 84 14.82 -6.60 -3.72
N LEU A 85 14.56 -6.11 -2.50
CA LEU A 85 15.62 -5.73 -1.57
C LEU A 85 16.02 -6.91 -0.69
N GLU A 86 17.33 -7.04 -0.45
CA GLU A 86 17.81 -7.97 0.57
C GLU A 86 17.20 -7.61 1.93
N LYS A 87 16.89 -8.62 2.75
CA LYS A 87 16.16 -8.46 4.02
C LYS A 87 16.82 -7.45 4.97
N GLU A 88 18.15 -7.38 4.93
CA GLU A 88 18.94 -6.45 5.72
C GLU A 88 18.66 -5.00 5.30
N HIS A 89 18.57 -4.76 4.00
CA HIS A 89 18.26 -3.46 3.42
C HIS A 89 16.79 -3.10 3.59
N ALA A 90 15.86 -4.04 3.43
CA ALA A 90 14.41 -3.81 3.55
C ALA A 90 14.03 -3.10 4.87
N SER A 91 14.73 -3.42 5.97
CA SER A 91 14.52 -2.81 7.27
C SER A 91 14.79 -1.30 7.32
N LYS A 92 15.58 -0.76 6.40
CA LYS A 92 15.97 0.66 6.30
C LYS A 92 14.94 1.51 5.54
N TYR A 93 13.97 0.88 4.90
CA TYR A 93 12.94 1.56 4.12
C TYR A 93 11.60 1.55 4.86
N HIS A 94 10.84 2.63 4.72
CA HIS A 94 9.44 2.67 5.08
C HIS A 94 8.60 3.21 3.93
N VAL A 95 7.58 2.45 3.54
CA VAL A 95 6.59 2.87 2.54
C VAL A 95 5.29 3.16 3.25
N PHE A 96 4.84 4.40 3.17
CA PHE A 96 3.47 4.76 3.53
C PHE A 96 2.51 4.34 2.42
N SER A 97 1.28 4.00 2.79
CA SER A 97 0.19 3.94 1.81
C SER A 97 -0.08 5.34 1.26
N SER A 98 -0.49 5.41 -0.02
CA SER A 98 -0.98 6.59 -0.74
C SER A 98 -2.01 7.43 0.03
N PHE A 99 -2.78 6.82 0.92
CA PHE A 99 -3.73 7.52 1.79
C PHE A 99 -3.06 8.39 2.86
N PHE A 100 -1.79 8.15 3.22
CA PHE A 100 -1.10 8.89 4.27
C PHE A 100 -1.08 10.39 3.99
N PHE A 101 -0.61 10.79 2.81
CA PHE A 101 -0.50 12.19 2.48
C PHE A 101 -1.87 12.86 2.33
N LYS A 102 -2.84 12.13 1.76
CA LYS A 102 -4.24 12.58 1.65
C LYS A 102 -4.82 12.89 3.04
N CYS A 103 -4.66 11.99 4.00
CA CYS A 103 -5.08 12.22 5.39
C CYS A 103 -4.29 13.34 6.07
N LEU A 104 -2.98 13.43 5.84
CA LEU A 104 -2.12 14.46 6.42
C LEU A 104 -2.51 15.87 5.94
N THR A 105 -2.89 16.02 4.68
CA THR A 105 -3.19 17.34 4.07
C THR A 105 -4.67 17.68 3.98
N GLN A 106 -5.56 16.75 4.36
CA GLN A 106 -7.01 16.97 4.36
C GLN A 106 -7.39 18.31 5.01
N LYS A 107 -8.14 19.11 4.26
CA LYS A 107 -8.67 20.41 4.72
C LYS A 107 -9.83 20.15 5.66
N ASP A 108 -9.86 20.88 6.77
CA ASP A 108 -10.92 20.77 7.76
C ASP A 108 -12.09 21.65 7.32
N HIS A 109 -13.28 21.07 7.10
CA HIS A 109 -14.48 21.83 6.73
C HIS A 109 -15.25 22.36 7.96
N SER A 110 -14.88 21.95 9.17
CA SER A 110 -15.75 22.06 10.36
C SER A 110 -15.16 22.85 11.54
N ARG A 111 -14.17 23.74 11.34
CA ARG A 111 -13.60 24.48 12.48
C ARG A 111 -14.16 25.89 12.64
N LEU A 112 -14.94 26.04 13.71
CA LEU A 112 -15.13 27.29 14.41
C LEU A 112 -13.77 27.81 14.91
N PRO A 113 -13.43 29.09 14.68
CA PRO A 113 -12.21 29.68 15.22
C PRO A 113 -12.23 29.63 16.76
N GLY A 114 -11.24 29.00 17.39
CA GLY A 114 -10.96 29.19 18.83
C GLY A 114 -11.00 27.97 19.76
N THR A 115 -11.28 26.74 19.29
CA THR A 115 -11.50 25.59 20.19
C THR A 115 -10.26 24.73 20.49
N THR A 116 -9.11 24.95 19.84
CA THR A 116 -7.91 24.12 20.04
C THR A 116 -6.62 24.94 20.13
N ARG A 117 -5.81 24.72 21.18
CA ARG A 117 -4.48 25.35 21.38
C ARG A 117 -3.36 24.76 20.50
N LEU A 118 -3.67 23.81 19.62
CA LEU A 118 -2.69 23.14 18.77
C LEU A 118 -2.30 24.03 17.59
N SER A 119 -1.02 23.99 17.23
CA SER A 119 -0.53 24.54 15.96
C SER A 119 -1.16 23.82 14.77
N ILE A 120 -1.08 24.45 13.59
CA ILE A 120 -1.54 23.87 12.32
C ILE A 120 -0.83 22.52 12.07
N GLN A 121 0.47 22.44 12.37
CA GLN A 121 1.28 21.25 12.18
C GLN A 121 0.83 20.10 13.10
N GLU A 122 0.67 20.36 14.40
CA GLU A 122 0.22 19.35 15.37
C GLU A 122 -1.16 18.81 15.02
N HIS A 123 -2.02 19.69 14.55
CA HIS A 123 -3.35 19.30 14.10
C HIS A 123 -3.29 18.42 12.84
N ARG A 124 -2.49 18.77 11.83
CA ARG A 124 -2.31 17.91 10.64
C ARG A 124 -1.76 16.54 11.02
N HIS A 125 -0.74 16.54 11.86
CA HIS A 125 -0.13 15.32 12.40
C HIS A 125 -1.13 14.47 13.19
N SER A 126 -2.05 15.08 13.95
CA SER A 126 -3.03 14.34 14.75
C SER A 126 -3.88 13.33 13.96
N ARG A 127 -4.08 13.57 12.64
CA ARG A 127 -4.82 12.68 11.73
C ARG A 127 -4.05 11.42 11.34
N VAL A 128 -2.73 11.48 11.39
CA VAL A 128 -1.85 10.38 10.95
C VAL A 128 -0.96 9.83 12.07
N LYS A 129 -1.07 10.35 13.31
CA LYS A 129 -0.24 9.94 14.46
C LYS A 129 -0.22 8.44 14.74
N THR A 130 -1.30 7.72 14.41
CA THR A 130 -1.41 6.27 14.62
C THR A 130 -0.70 5.45 13.57
N TRP A 131 -0.39 6.02 12.42
CA TRP A 131 0.25 5.35 11.28
C TRP A 131 1.69 4.94 11.61
N THR A 132 2.34 5.70 12.48
CA THR A 132 3.70 5.43 12.97
C THR A 132 3.72 4.80 14.37
N ARG A 133 2.58 4.32 14.89
CA ARG A 133 2.49 3.82 16.28
C ARG A 133 3.43 2.65 16.58
N MET A 134 3.70 1.80 15.57
CA MET A 134 4.51 0.59 15.72
C MET A 134 5.86 0.70 14.99
N ILE A 135 6.27 1.91 14.56
CA ILE A 135 7.50 2.10 13.80
C ILE A 135 8.16 3.43 14.15
N ASN A 136 9.46 3.40 14.37
CA ASN A 136 10.26 4.61 14.46
C ASN A 136 10.75 5.00 13.07
N LEU A 137 10.32 6.17 12.57
CA LEU A 137 10.73 6.67 11.26
C LEU A 137 12.18 7.14 11.23
N PHE A 138 12.73 7.58 12.37
CA PHE A 138 14.08 8.15 12.42
C PHE A 138 15.17 7.07 12.35
N ASP A 139 14.81 5.81 12.51
CA ASP A 139 15.72 4.66 12.32
C ASP A 139 15.75 4.19 10.85
N LYS A 140 15.05 4.90 9.95
CA LYS A 140 14.96 4.57 8.53
C LYS A 140 15.86 5.50 7.72
N ASP A 141 16.55 4.92 6.74
CA ASP A 141 17.36 5.68 5.79
C ASP A 141 16.47 6.33 4.73
N PHE A 142 15.35 5.68 4.37
CA PHE A 142 14.45 6.14 3.31
C PHE A 142 12.97 6.00 3.71
N ILE A 143 12.20 7.05 3.41
CA ILE A 143 10.76 7.10 3.63
C ILE A 143 10.08 7.46 2.31
N PHE A 144 9.27 6.54 1.79
CA PHE A 144 8.45 6.77 0.61
C PHE A 144 7.05 7.21 1.01
N VAL A 145 6.63 8.34 0.44
CA VAL A 145 5.27 8.88 0.57
C VAL A 145 4.70 9.01 -0.83
N PRO A 146 3.84 8.07 -1.27
CA PRO A 146 3.19 8.16 -2.57
C PRO A 146 2.26 9.38 -2.60
N MET A 147 2.33 10.11 -3.71
CA MET A 147 1.60 11.36 -3.91
C MET A 147 0.81 11.23 -5.20
N ASN A 148 -0.52 11.23 -5.09
CA ASN A 148 -1.38 11.38 -6.26
C ASN A 148 -1.86 12.84 -6.34
N GLN A 149 -1.42 13.55 -7.37
CA GLN A 149 -1.82 14.94 -7.63
C GLN A 149 -2.49 15.00 -9.00
N ILE A 150 -3.80 15.28 -8.98
CA ILE A 150 -4.62 15.57 -10.14
C ILE A 150 -4.99 17.05 -10.11
#